data_AF-A0A528GSF1-F1
#
_entry.id   AF-A0A528GSF1-F1
#
_cell.length_a   1.000
_cell.length_b   1.000
_cell.length_c   1.000
_cell.angle_alpha   90.00
_cell.angle_beta   90.00
_cell.angle_gamma   90.00
#
_symmetry.space_group_name_H-M   'P 1'
#
loop_
_entity.id
_entity.type
_entity.pdbx_description
1 polymer ?
#
loop_
_entity_poly.entity_id
_entity_poly.type
_entity_poly.pdbx_seq_one_letter_code
_entity_poly.pdbx_strand_id
1 'polypeptide(L)'
;MNFEPPIQELKDKLTEGPERVGFVLATGEVVEVENICVHSDNGFEVSGQDLIKFHDQVVATWHTHPGKSSNLSTNDWYGFRNYPEWLHLIIGTDGVSSFRVEKGRVLIDQKWENES
;
A
#
# COMPACT_ATOMS: atom_id res chain seq x y z
N MET A 1 -7.67 -7.22 -13.35
CA MET A 1 -7.83 -7.98 -12.08
C MET A 1 -8.99 -7.36 -11.31
N ASN A 2 -9.78 -8.16 -10.59
CA ASN A 2 -10.79 -7.62 -9.68
C ASN A 2 -10.13 -7.35 -8.32
N PHE A 3 -10.11 -6.09 -7.87
CA PHE A 3 -9.48 -5.70 -6.61
C PHE A 3 -10.40 -5.81 -5.39
N GLU A 4 -11.70 -6.09 -5.56
CA GLU A 4 -12.62 -6.03 -4.40
C GLU A 4 -12.30 -7.04 -3.29
N PRO A 5 -11.96 -8.32 -3.58
CA PRO A 5 -11.57 -9.24 -2.51
C PRO A 5 -10.30 -8.81 -1.77
N PRO A 6 -9.18 -8.44 -2.44
CA PRO A 6 -8.01 -7.87 -1.77
C PRO A 6 -8.33 -6.62 -0.94
N ILE A 7 -9.15 -5.71 -1.45
CA ILE A 7 -9.51 -4.47 -0.73
C ILE A 7 -10.25 -4.77 0.56
N GLN A 8 -11.15 -5.77 0.55
CA GLN A 8 -11.85 -6.18 1.75
C GLN A 8 -10.89 -6.72 2.82
N GLU A 9 -9.89 -7.53 2.43
CA GLU A 9 -8.87 -8.00 3.35
C GLU A 9 -7.97 -6.86 3.87
N LEU A 10 -7.60 -5.92 3.00
CA LEU A 10 -6.73 -4.81 3.35
C LEU A 10 -7.34 -3.88 4.40
N LYS A 11 -8.67 -3.71 4.41
CA LYS A 11 -9.37 -2.95 5.47
C LYS A 11 -9.08 -3.51 6.87
N ASP A 12 -8.96 -4.83 7.00
CA ASP A 12 -8.67 -5.50 8.27
C ASP A 12 -7.18 -5.40 8.69
N LYS A 13 -6.31 -4.86 7.82
CA LYS A 13 -4.89 -4.66 8.12
C LYS A 13 -4.64 -3.41 8.97
N LEU A 14 -5.57 -2.45 9.00
CA LEU A 14 -5.41 -1.25 9.82
C LEU A 14 -5.55 -1.62 11.29
N THR A 15 -4.44 -1.47 12.02
CA THR A 15 -4.38 -1.66 13.46
C THR A 15 -3.72 -0.45 14.11
N GLU A 16 -3.91 -0.29 15.42
CA GLU A 16 -3.04 0.57 16.22
C GLU A 16 -1.59 0.07 16.17
N GLY A 17 -0.63 0.98 16.33
CA GLY A 17 0.80 0.65 16.35
C GLY A 17 1.54 1.02 15.06
N PRO A 18 2.59 0.27 14.67
CA PRO A 18 3.41 0.61 13.52
C PRO A 18 2.68 0.40 12.19
N GLU A 19 3.15 1.10 11.16
CA GLU A 19 2.72 0.88 9.78
C GLU A 19 3.06 -0.55 9.36
N ARG A 20 2.11 -1.18 8.67
CA ARG A 20 2.23 -2.51 8.06
C ARG A 20 2.31 -2.32 6.56
N VAL A 21 3.04 -3.19 5.88
CA VAL A 21 3.31 -3.05 4.44
C VAL A 21 3.32 -4.41 3.74
N GLY A 22 3.03 -4.40 2.45
CA GLY A 22 3.28 -5.53 1.60
C GLY A 22 2.81 -5.34 0.17
N PHE A 23 2.37 -6.44 -0.42
CA PHE A 23 2.05 -6.54 -1.83
C PHE A 23 0.67 -7.16 -2.05
N VAL A 24 0.04 -6.78 -3.16
CA VAL A 24 -1.02 -7.57 -3.79
C VAL A 24 -0.41 -8.22 -5.03
N LEU A 25 -0.47 -9.54 -5.09
CA LEU A 25 0.05 -10.30 -6.23
C LEU A 25 -1.01 -10.40 -7.34
N ALA A 26 -0.57 -10.67 -8.57
CA ALA A 26 -1.45 -10.84 -9.74
C ALA A 26 -2.52 -11.94 -9.55
N THR A 27 -2.30 -12.85 -8.60
CA THR A 27 -3.24 -13.91 -8.20
C THR A 27 -4.41 -13.42 -7.35
N GLY A 28 -4.32 -12.24 -6.72
CA GLY A 28 -5.26 -11.79 -5.69
C GLY A 28 -4.77 -11.96 -4.27
N GLU A 29 -3.63 -12.62 -4.08
CA GLU A 29 -3.06 -12.82 -2.75
C GLU A 29 -2.54 -11.51 -2.17
N VAL A 30 -2.96 -11.20 -0.94
CA VAL A 30 -2.42 -10.12 -0.13
C VAL A 30 -1.27 -10.67 0.71
N VAL A 31 -0.06 -10.25 0.38
CA VAL A 31 1.15 -10.64 1.09
C VAL A 31 1.54 -9.50 2.02
N GLU A 32 1.76 -9.83 3.29
CA GLU A 32 2.37 -8.94 4.27
C GLU A 32 3.84 -9.31 4.45
N VAL A 33 4.69 -8.29 4.54
CA VAL A 33 6.12 -8.44 4.79
C VAL A 33 6.51 -7.61 6.01
N GLU A 34 7.70 -7.89 6.55
CA GLU A 34 8.21 -7.13 7.69
C GLU A 34 8.49 -5.68 7.29
N ASN A 35 7.96 -4.72 8.07
CA ASN A 35 8.37 -3.33 7.97
C ASN A 35 9.72 -3.15 8.67
N ILE A 36 10.79 -3.00 7.89
CA ILE A 36 12.16 -2.86 8.41
C ILE A 36 12.54 -1.40 8.73
N CYS A 37 11.58 -0.47 8.62
CA CYS A 37 11.83 0.95 8.93
C CYS A 37 12.10 1.15 10.42
N VAL A 38 13.21 1.83 10.75
CA VAL A 38 13.56 2.18 12.13
C VAL A 38 12.49 3.06 12.81
N HIS A 39 11.75 3.83 12.01
CA HIS A 39 10.67 4.71 12.46
C HIS A 39 9.31 4.22 11.96
N SER A 40 9.05 2.93 12.16
CA SER A 40 7.85 2.23 11.66
C SER A 40 6.52 2.84 12.08
N ASP A 41 6.47 3.65 13.14
CA ASP A 41 5.25 4.36 13.57
C ASP A 41 4.79 5.47 12.61
N ASN A 42 5.68 5.93 11.71
CA ASN A 42 5.40 7.01 10.76
C ASN A 42 6.03 6.78 9.37
N GLY A 43 6.26 5.52 9.03
CA GLY A 43 6.71 5.16 7.70
C GLY A 43 6.95 3.66 7.59
N PHE A 44 7.26 3.25 6.36
CA PHE A 44 7.59 1.87 6.08
C PHE A 44 8.80 1.75 5.18
N GLU A 45 9.45 0.59 5.26
CA GLU A 45 10.51 0.17 4.37
C GLU A 45 10.38 -1.34 4.16
N VAL A 46 10.50 -1.77 2.90
CA VAL A 46 10.47 -3.19 2.53
C VAL A 46 11.88 -3.66 2.26
N SER A 47 12.22 -4.86 2.74
CA SER A 47 13.53 -5.45 2.50
C SER A 47 13.79 -5.66 1.00
N GLY A 48 15.05 -5.48 0.58
CA GLY A 48 15.45 -5.80 -0.79
C GLY A 48 15.25 -7.28 -1.15
N GLN A 49 15.30 -8.18 -0.16
CA GLN A 49 15.05 -9.61 -0.36
C GLN A 49 13.59 -9.87 -0.73
N ASP A 50 12.64 -9.24 -0.04
CA ASP A 50 11.22 -9.37 -0.34
C ASP A 50 10.86 -8.71 -1.67
N LEU A 51 11.44 -7.54 -1.97
CA LEU A 51 11.29 -6.91 -3.28
C LEU A 51 11.69 -7.86 -4.40
N ILE A 52 12.90 -8.45 -4.35
CA ILE A 52 13.37 -9.41 -5.36
C ILE A 52 12.46 -10.64 -5.43
N LYS A 53 12.04 -11.16 -4.27
CA LYS A 53 11.22 -12.37 -4.19
C LYS A 53 9.86 -12.21 -4.87
N PHE A 54 9.23 -11.04 -4.72
CA PHE A 54 7.86 -10.83 -5.20
C PHE A 54 7.78 -10.01 -6.49
N HIS A 55 8.80 -9.25 -6.87
CA HIS A 55 8.80 -8.24 -7.95
C HIS A 55 7.93 -8.62 -9.17
N ASP A 56 8.17 -9.78 -9.77
CA ASP A 56 7.53 -10.20 -11.03
C ASP A 56 6.06 -10.65 -10.87
N GLN A 57 5.56 -10.72 -9.63
CA GLN A 57 4.21 -11.13 -9.28
C GLN A 57 3.36 -9.95 -8.77
N VAL A 58 3.98 -8.82 -8.44
CA VAL A 58 3.30 -7.67 -7.83
C VAL A 58 2.47 -6.92 -8.87
N VAL A 59 1.24 -6.59 -8.48
CA VAL A 59 0.39 -5.64 -9.21
C VAL A 59 0.08 -4.38 -8.39
N ALA A 60 0.21 -4.47 -7.06
CA ALA A 60 0.10 -3.32 -6.18
C ALA A 60 0.98 -3.45 -4.94
N THR A 61 1.44 -2.32 -4.40
CA THR A 61 1.93 -2.23 -3.02
C THR A 61 0.78 -1.81 -2.11
N TRP A 62 0.86 -2.14 -0.84
CA TRP A 62 -0.04 -1.60 0.17
C TRP A 62 0.71 -1.23 1.44
N HIS A 63 0.24 -0.19 2.14
CA HIS A 63 0.67 0.10 3.50
C HIS A 63 -0.44 0.74 4.33
N THR A 64 -0.32 0.66 5.66
CA THR A 64 -1.29 1.24 6.60
C THR A 64 -0.85 2.61 7.09
N HIS A 65 -1.83 3.44 7.42
CA HIS A 65 -1.70 4.73 8.10
C HIS A 65 -2.44 4.68 9.46
N PRO A 66 -1.83 4.13 10.52
CA PRO A 66 -2.44 4.05 11.85
C PRO A 66 -2.90 5.42 12.36
N GLY A 67 -4.17 5.53 12.74
CA GLY A 67 -4.77 6.76 13.24
C GLY A 67 -4.91 7.91 12.24
N LYS A 68 -4.60 7.71 10.93
CA LYS A 68 -4.66 8.75 9.89
C LYS A 68 -5.50 8.29 8.70
N SER A 69 -5.91 9.23 7.86
CA SER A 69 -6.60 8.94 6.58
C SER A 69 -5.67 8.26 5.58
N SER A 70 -6.24 7.60 4.58
CA SER A 70 -5.59 7.00 3.41
C SER A 70 -5.04 8.02 2.39
N ASN A 71 -4.80 9.26 2.83
CA ASN A 71 -4.24 10.32 1.99
C ASN A 71 -2.74 10.14 1.78
N LEU A 72 -2.27 10.56 0.61
CA LEU A 72 -0.87 10.54 0.22
C LEU A 72 0.00 11.43 1.13
N SER A 73 1.05 10.86 1.70
CA SER A 73 2.11 11.62 2.38
C SER A 73 3.24 12.01 1.41
N THR A 74 4.13 12.90 1.85
CA THR A 74 5.32 13.27 1.07
C THR A 74 6.24 12.06 0.83
N ASN A 75 6.39 11.17 1.81
CA ASN A 75 7.25 9.98 1.67
C ASN A 75 6.66 8.98 0.69
N ASP A 76 5.34 8.77 0.74
CA ASP A 76 4.63 7.92 -0.22
C ASP A 76 4.85 8.42 -1.65
N TRP A 77 4.73 9.74 -1.85
CA TRP A 77 4.91 10.35 -3.17
C TRP A 77 6.31 10.07 -3.75
N TYR A 78 7.36 10.11 -2.94
CA TYR A 78 8.70 9.74 -3.38
C TYR A 78 8.82 8.23 -3.65
N GLY A 79 8.29 7.40 -2.77
CA GLY A 79 8.34 5.94 -2.88
C GLY A 79 7.64 5.41 -4.13
N PHE A 80 6.42 5.87 -4.40
CA PHE A 80 5.57 5.40 -5.51
C PHE A 80 6.25 5.60 -6.87
N ARG A 81 6.98 6.70 -7.03
CA ARG A 81 7.69 7.01 -8.27
C ARG A 81 8.83 6.05 -8.60
N ASN A 82 9.32 5.27 -7.63
CA ASN A 82 10.33 4.24 -7.88
C ASN A 82 9.72 2.97 -8.52
N TYR A 83 8.40 2.78 -8.41
CA TYR A 83 7.69 1.61 -8.92
C TYR A 83 6.47 2.02 -9.76
N PRO A 84 6.68 2.74 -10.88
CA PRO A 84 5.59 3.41 -11.59
C PRO A 84 4.58 2.46 -12.26
N GLU A 85 4.95 1.20 -12.44
CA GLU A 85 4.10 0.16 -13.04
C GLU A 85 3.14 -0.50 -12.03
N TRP A 86 3.30 -0.22 -10.73
CA TRP A 86 2.47 -0.79 -9.69
C TRP A 86 1.38 0.19 -9.25
N LEU A 87 0.21 -0.36 -8.88
CA LEU A 87 -0.76 0.40 -8.12
C LEU A 87 -0.25 0.58 -6.69
N HIS A 88 -0.57 1.68 -6.02
CA HIS A 88 -0.21 1.90 -4.63
C HIS A 88 -1.44 2.11 -3.78
N LEU A 89 -1.59 1.32 -2.73
CA LEU A 89 -2.75 1.32 -1.85
C LEU A 89 -2.36 1.85 -0.48
N ILE A 90 -3.12 2.81 0.02
CA ILE A 90 -2.98 3.32 1.39
C ILE A 90 -4.24 2.95 2.15
N ILE A 91 -4.08 2.29 3.29
CA ILE A 91 -5.18 1.93 4.19
C ILE A 91 -5.15 2.90 5.37
N GLY A 92 -6.20 3.69 5.52
CA GLY A 92 -6.37 4.61 6.64
C GLY A 92 -7.73 4.48 7.29
N THR A 93 -8.00 5.34 8.27
CA THR A 93 -9.24 5.33 9.06
C THR A 93 -10.50 5.58 8.22
N ASP A 94 -10.34 6.14 7.03
CA ASP A 94 -11.39 6.45 6.06
C ASP A 94 -11.51 5.43 4.91
N GLY A 95 -10.81 4.30 5.02
CA GLY A 95 -10.85 3.20 4.06
C GLY A 95 -9.54 3.05 3.26
N VAL A 96 -9.65 2.62 2.01
CA VAL A 96 -8.50 2.37 1.12
C VAL A 96 -8.51 3.37 -0.02
N SER A 97 -7.39 4.02 -0.27
CA SER A 97 -7.20 4.88 -1.46
C SER A 97 -6.12 4.29 -2.35
N SER A 98 -6.36 4.26 -3.67
CA SER A 98 -5.37 3.86 -4.66
C SER A 98 -4.75 5.05 -5.38
N PHE A 99 -3.48 4.89 -5.72
CA PHE A 99 -2.66 5.86 -6.42
C PHE A 99 -1.90 5.15 -7.55
N ARG A 100 -1.74 5.84 -8.68
CA ARG A 100 -0.93 5.36 -9.81
C ARG A 100 0.06 6.42 -10.27
N VAL A 101 1.14 5.99 -10.90
CA VAL A 101 2.12 6.91 -11.47
C VAL A 101 1.91 7.02 -12.97
N GLU A 102 1.63 8.23 -13.46
CA GLU A 102 1.49 8.50 -14.89
C GLU A 102 2.42 9.65 -15.30
N LYS A 103 3.33 9.39 -16.24
CA LYS A 103 4.33 10.36 -16.72
C LYS A 103 5.12 11.01 -15.56
N GLY A 104 5.46 10.20 -14.56
CA GLY A 104 6.19 10.62 -13.35
C GLY A 104 5.37 11.40 -12.32
N ARG A 105 4.05 11.48 -12.47
CA ARG A 105 3.14 12.13 -11.51
C ARG A 105 2.32 11.09 -10.77
N VAL A 106 2.20 11.24 -9.45
CA VAL A 106 1.30 10.42 -8.63
C VAL A 106 -0.12 10.99 -8.75
N LEU A 107 -1.06 10.16 -9.19
CA LEU A 107 -2.47 10.51 -9.37
C LEU A 107 -3.32 9.66 -8.43
N ILE A 108 -4.37 10.25 -7.85
CA ILE A 108 -5.43 9.50 -7.18
C ILE A 108 -6.20 8.73 -8.25
N ASP A 109 -6.45 7.44 -8.00
CA ASP A 109 -7.11 6.55 -8.96
C ASP A 109 -8.52 6.16 -8.48
N GLN A 110 -8.65 5.51 -7.33
CA GLN A 110 -9.92 5.07 -6.75
C GLN A 110 -9.90 5.15 -5.22
N LYS A 111 -11.08 5.21 -4.60
CA LYS A 111 -11.25 5.14 -3.15
C LYS A 111 -12.37 4.16 -2.79
N TRP A 112 -12.13 3.35 -1.76
CA TRP A 112 -13.08 2.46 -1.12
C TRP A 112 -13.26 2.86 0.33
N GLU A 113 -14.40 3.45 0.64
CA GLU A 113 -14.70 3.95 1.98
C GLU A 113 -15.03 2.79 2.93
N ASN A 114 -14.84 3.02 4.23
CA ASN A 114 -15.36 2.13 5.26
C ASN A 114 -16.90 2.27 5.30
N GLU A 115 -17.61 1.15 5.43
CA GLU A 115 -19.05 1.19 5.62
C GLU A 115 -19.35 1.79 7.00
N SER A 116 -20.41 2.62 7.06
CA SER A 116 -20.81 3.39 8.24
C SER A 116 -21.47 2.52 9.32
#